data_AF-Q6BNA1-F1
#
_entry.id   AF-Q6BNA1-F1
#
_cell.length_a   1.000
_cell.length_b   1.000
_cell.length_c   1.000
_cell.angle_alpha   90.00
_cell.angle_beta   90.00
_cell.angle_gamma   90.00
#
_symmetry.space_group_name_H-M   'P 1'
#
loop_
_entity.id
_entity.type
_entity.pdbx_description
1 polymer ?
#
loop_
_entity_poly.entity_id
_entity_poly.type
_entity_poly.pdbx_seq_one_letter_code
_entity_poly.pdbx_strand_id
1 'polypeptide(L)'
;MGHWFLSNIPWKSLKVYTVLVLVISLFNGVESNVFIAVTIGGLCFFVVYIAFNFIILNDNFRAIKRNIIIPEYMDKRPFRVLDPVKKEVILQQILANVNNAVNTRMRTDYSFTNTIELGLTYNECMTNFLNKFDKSDKGLSDKEIKGWDRIMLMAKNMEDEDLEYAINNTYSHELVEKYAPKCLDNLSKSPLDPLKTS
;
A
#
# COMPACT_ATOMS: atom_id res chain seq x y z
N MET A 1 -12.24 -10.60 1.31
CA MET A 1 -11.28 -11.04 0.26
C MET A 1 -11.90 -11.92 -0.82
N GLY A 2 -12.78 -12.88 -0.52
CA GLY A 2 -13.34 -13.81 -1.53
C GLY A 2 -14.17 -13.17 -2.66
N HIS A 3 -14.96 -12.12 -2.36
CA HIS A 3 -15.76 -11.42 -3.37
C HIS A 3 -14.90 -10.70 -4.44
N TRP A 4 -13.72 -10.21 -4.04
CA TRP A 4 -12.77 -9.57 -4.94
C TRP A 4 -12.09 -10.58 -5.86
N PHE A 5 -11.77 -11.77 -5.35
CA PHE A 5 -11.20 -12.85 -6.16
C PHE A 5 -12.16 -13.24 -7.30
N LEU A 6 -13.44 -13.46 -7.00
CA LEU A 6 -14.46 -13.84 -7.98
C LEU A 6 -14.72 -12.76 -9.05
N SER A 7 -14.66 -11.49 -8.65
CA SER A 7 -14.96 -10.36 -9.55
C SER A 7 -13.84 -10.10 -10.57
N ASN A 8 -12.61 -10.50 -10.27
CA ASN A 8 -11.44 -10.31 -11.14
C ASN A 8 -11.06 -11.56 -11.95
N ILE A 9 -11.83 -12.66 -11.85
CA ILE A 9 -11.62 -13.84 -12.70
C ILE A 9 -11.87 -13.44 -14.17
N PRO A 10 -11.00 -13.84 -15.12
CA PRO A 10 -11.16 -13.57 -16.54
C PRO A 10 -12.25 -14.49 -17.14
N TRP A 11 -13.51 -14.26 -16.74
CA TRP A 11 -14.67 -15.05 -17.14
C TRP A 11 -14.85 -15.15 -18.67
N LYS A 12 -14.45 -14.10 -19.40
CA LYS A 12 -14.48 -14.09 -20.87
C LYS A 12 -13.52 -15.14 -21.45
N SER A 13 -12.30 -15.24 -20.93
CA SER A 13 -11.31 -16.22 -21.34
C SER A 13 -11.74 -17.64 -20.98
N LEU A 14 -12.37 -17.82 -19.80
CA LEU A 14 -12.95 -19.11 -19.40
C LEU A 14 -14.04 -19.56 -20.38
N LYS A 15 -14.93 -18.65 -20.80
CA LYS A 15 -15.98 -18.96 -21.80
C LYS A 15 -15.38 -19.43 -23.13
N VAL A 16 -14.39 -18.70 -23.66
CA VAL A 16 -13.71 -19.09 -24.91
C VAL A 16 -13.07 -20.47 -24.78
N TYR A 17 -12.40 -20.73 -23.66
CA TYR A 17 -11.79 -22.03 -23.39
C TYR A 17 -12.84 -23.16 -23.33
N THR A 18 -13.96 -22.96 -22.64
CA THR A 18 -15.03 -23.98 -22.56
C THR A 18 -15.64 -24.31 -23.92
N VAL A 19 -15.83 -23.32 -24.80
CA VAL A 19 -16.32 -23.54 -26.17
C VAL A 19 -15.30 -24.35 -26.98
N LEU A 20 -14.01 -24.04 -26.84
CA LEU A 20 -12.94 -24.72 -27.57
C LEU A 20 -12.81 -26.20 -27.15
N VAL A 21 -12.92 -26.49 -25.85
CA VAL A 21 -12.94 -27.88 -25.31
C VAL A 21 -14.17 -28.65 -25.82
N LEU A 22 -15.34 -28.02 -25.87
CA LEU A 22 -16.55 -28.64 -26.40
C LEU A 22 -16.42 -28.99 -27.89
N VAL A 23 -15.86 -28.09 -28.70
CA VAL A 23 -15.61 -28.35 -30.12
C VAL A 23 -14.68 -29.55 -30.30
N ILE A 24 -13.57 -29.60 -29.56
CA ILE A 24 -12.62 -30.73 -29.63
C ILE A 24 -13.29 -32.04 -29.19
N SER A 25 -14.15 -32.00 -28.18
CA SER A 25 -14.92 -33.16 -27.73
C SER A 25 -15.85 -33.70 -28.83
N LEU A 26 -16.51 -32.82 -29.58
CA LEU A 26 -17.41 -33.22 -30.68
C LEU A 26 -16.66 -33.88 -31.85
N PHE A 27 -15.43 -33.43 -32.16
CA PHE A 27 -14.67 -33.95 -33.30
C PHE A 27 -13.82 -35.19 -32.98
N ASN A 28 -13.24 -35.27 -31.77
CA ASN A 28 -12.27 -36.33 -31.42
C ASN A 28 -12.79 -37.32 -30.37
N GLY A 29 -13.94 -37.05 -29.73
CA GLY A 29 -14.43 -37.84 -28.62
C GLY A 29 -13.68 -37.60 -27.31
N VAL A 30 -14.37 -37.86 -26.19
CA VAL A 30 -13.88 -37.62 -24.81
C VAL A 30 -12.73 -38.55 -24.43
N GLU A 31 -12.66 -39.73 -25.04
CA GLU A 31 -11.62 -40.73 -24.76
C GLU A 31 -10.32 -40.50 -25.54
N SER A 32 -10.29 -39.52 -26.44
CA SER A 32 -9.08 -39.24 -27.21
C SER A 32 -7.96 -38.67 -26.34
N ASN A 33 -6.74 -39.15 -26.56
CA ASN A 33 -5.53 -38.60 -25.92
C ASN A 33 -5.38 -37.10 -26.21
N VAL A 34 -5.85 -36.64 -27.39
CA VAL A 34 -5.87 -35.23 -27.78
C VAL A 34 -6.79 -34.42 -26.86
N PHE A 35 -8.01 -34.91 -26.59
CA PHE A 35 -8.94 -34.25 -25.66
C PHE A 35 -8.37 -34.16 -24.25
N ILE A 36 -7.77 -35.25 -23.75
CA ILE A 36 -7.15 -35.30 -22.41
C ILE A 36 -5.98 -34.30 -22.33
N ALA A 37 -5.09 -34.30 -23.32
CA ALA A 37 -3.94 -33.40 -23.36
C ALA A 37 -4.33 -31.92 -23.43
N VAL A 38 -5.32 -31.57 -24.25
CA VAL A 38 -5.81 -30.18 -24.36
C VAL A 38 -6.51 -29.74 -23.08
N THR A 39 -7.27 -30.63 -22.44
CA THR A 39 -7.99 -30.31 -21.19
C THR A 39 -7.01 -30.08 -20.05
N ILE A 40 -6.02 -30.96 -19.86
CA ILE A 40 -5.01 -30.81 -18.80
C ILE A 40 -4.13 -29.59 -19.09
N GLY A 41 -3.61 -29.47 -20.31
CA GLY A 41 -2.75 -28.34 -20.70
C GLY A 41 -3.46 -26.99 -20.57
N GLY A 42 -4.72 -26.92 -20.98
CA GLY A 42 -5.54 -25.73 -20.86
C GLY A 42 -5.86 -25.35 -19.42
N LEU A 43 -6.16 -26.32 -18.55
CA LEU A 43 -6.33 -26.08 -17.12
C LEU A 43 -5.04 -25.57 -16.46
N CYS A 44 -3.89 -26.20 -16.75
CA CYS A 44 -2.60 -25.73 -16.25
C CYS A 44 -2.30 -24.30 -16.73
N PHE A 45 -2.49 -24.01 -18.00
CA PHE A 45 -2.30 -22.67 -18.56
C PHE A 45 -3.24 -21.64 -17.91
N PHE A 46 -4.51 -21.99 -17.70
CA PHE A 46 -5.49 -21.10 -17.09
C PHE A 46 -5.13 -20.76 -15.63
N VAL A 47 -4.68 -21.75 -14.85
CA VAL A 47 -4.19 -21.54 -13.48
C VAL A 47 -2.97 -20.61 -13.47
N VAL A 48 -1.99 -20.87 -14.35
CA VAL A 48 -0.79 -20.01 -14.47
C VAL A 48 -1.18 -18.59 -14.89
N TYR A 49 -2.11 -18.45 -15.84
CA TYR A 49 -2.61 -17.16 -16.30
C TYR A 49 -3.32 -16.38 -15.20
N ILE A 50 -4.18 -17.02 -14.40
CA ILE A 50 -4.81 -16.39 -13.24
C ILE A 50 -3.74 -15.95 -12.24
N ALA A 51 -2.80 -16.82 -11.89
CA ALA A 51 -1.73 -16.50 -10.95
C ALA A 51 -0.89 -15.30 -11.42
N PHE A 52 -0.53 -15.26 -12.70
CA PHE A 52 0.22 -14.16 -13.28
C PHE A 52 -0.53 -12.82 -13.23
N ASN A 53 -1.82 -12.81 -13.63
CA ASN A 53 -2.64 -11.61 -13.54
C ASN A 53 -2.81 -11.15 -12.09
N PHE A 54 -2.93 -12.09 -11.15
CA PHE A 54 -3.05 -11.79 -9.73
C PHE A 54 -1.80 -11.11 -9.17
N ILE A 55 -0.61 -11.59 -9.55
CA ILE A 55 0.67 -10.99 -9.15
C ILE A 55 0.75 -9.56 -9.67
N ILE A 56 0.51 -9.34 -10.97
CA ILE A 56 0.55 -8.00 -11.57
C ILE A 56 -0.47 -7.07 -10.92
N LEU A 57 -1.69 -7.56 -10.69
CA LEU A 57 -2.75 -6.77 -10.07
C LEU A 57 -2.35 -6.37 -8.66
N ASN A 58 -1.80 -7.29 -7.86
CA ASN A 58 -1.36 -7.04 -6.50
C ASN A 58 -0.18 -6.05 -6.42
N ASP A 59 0.75 -6.10 -7.37
CA ASP A 59 1.89 -5.16 -7.42
C ASP A 59 1.46 -3.75 -7.81
N ASN A 60 0.67 -3.62 -8.88
CA ASN A 60 0.10 -2.33 -9.29
C ASN A 60 -0.73 -1.71 -8.17
N PHE A 61 -1.46 -2.56 -7.48
CA PHE A 61 -2.29 -2.18 -6.37
C PHE A 61 -1.49 -1.69 -5.17
N ARG A 62 -0.41 -2.38 -4.80
CA ARG A 62 0.50 -1.92 -3.75
C ARG A 62 1.09 -0.55 -4.09
N ALA A 63 1.49 -0.34 -5.35
CA ALA A 63 2.03 0.93 -5.81
C ALA A 63 0.98 2.06 -5.77
N ILE A 64 -0.23 1.80 -6.28
CA ILE A 64 -1.33 2.78 -6.31
C ILE A 64 -1.78 3.14 -4.89
N LYS A 65 -1.89 2.15 -4.00
CA LYS A 65 -2.20 2.39 -2.59
C LYS A 65 -1.18 3.30 -1.93
N ARG A 66 0.12 3.02 -2.07
CA ARG A 66 1.18 3.87 -1.51
C ARG A 66 1.07 5.31 -2.04
N ASN A 67 0.81 5.46 -3.33
CA ASN A 67 0.72 6.77 -3.99
C ASN A 67 -0.55 7.57 -3.65
N ILE A 68 -1.53 6.97 -2.96
CA ILE A 68 -2.77 7.63 -2.53
C ILE A 68 -2.77 7.83 -1.01
N ILE A 69 -2.40 6.79 -0.25
CA ILE A 69 -2.44 6.80 1.22
C ILE A 69 -1.44 7.81 1.78
N ILE A 70 -0.19 7.82 1.30
CA ILE A 70 0.84 8.71 1.84
C ILE A 70 0.45 10.19 1.68
N PRO A 71 0.03 10.67 0.49
CA PRO A 71 -0.42 12.06 0.36
C PRO A 71 -1.64 12.41 1.20
N GLU A 72 -2.63 11.52 1.31
CA GLU A 72 -3.83 11.79 2.13
C GLU A 72 -3.49 11.91 3.62
N TYR A 73 -2.56 11.10 4.12
CA TYR A 73 -2.06 11.21 5.50
C TYR A 73 -1.25 12.50 5.71
N MET A 74 -0.45 12.91 4.72
CA MET A 74 0.27 14.19 4.78
C MET A 74 -0.68 15.41 4.76
N ASP A 75 -1.74 15.37 3.94
CA ASP A 75 -2.70 16.48 3.82
C ASP A 75 -3.55 16.64 5.09
N LYS A 76 -4.07 15.53 5.61
CA LYS A 76 -5.00 15.54 6.74
C LYS A 76 -4.35 15.49 8.11
N ARG A 77 -3.05 15.17 8.19
CA ARG A 77 -2.23 15.13 9.41
C ARG A 77 -2.95 14.51 10.62
N PRO A 78 -3.42 13.25 10.54
CA PRO A 78 -4.18 12.62 11.61
C PRO A 78 -3.36 12.43 12.90
N PHE A 79 -2.02 12.47 12.83
CA PHE A 79 -1.12 12.34 13.98
C PHE A 79 -1.08 13.58 14.86
N ARG A 80 -1.37 14.76 14.30
CA ARG A 80 -1.39 16.04 15.05
C ARG A 80 -2.59 16.17 15.99
N VAL A 81 -3.66 15.44 15.72
CA VAL A 81 -4.95 15.61 16.40
C VAL A 81 -4.98 14.79 17.68
N LEU A 82 -5.06 15.49 18.82
CA LEU A 82 -5.05 14.88 20.17
C LEU A 82 -6.43 14.33 20.57
N ASP A 83 -7.50 14.96 20.08
CA ASP A 83 -8.87 14.53 20.35
C ASP A 83 -9.17 13.23 19.59
N PRO A 84 -9.41 12.10 20.28
CA PRO A 84 -9.60 10.81 19.65
C PRO A 84 -10.85 10.76 18.75
N VAL A 85 -11.90 11.53 19.09
CA VAL A 85 -13.14 11.55 18.30
C VAL A 85 -12.90 12.28 16.98
N LYS A 86 -12.23 13.44 17.03
CA LYS A 86 -11.87 14.19 15.81
C LYS A 86 -10.88 13.44 14.95
N LYS A 87 -9.93 12.73 15.57
CA LYS A 87 -8.97 11.88 14.88
C LYS A 87 -9.67 10.76 14.11
N GLU A 88 -10.65 10.09 14.71
CA GLU A 88 -11.41 9.03 14.02
C GLU A 88 -12.21 9.58 12.84
N VAL A 89 -12.83 10.77 12.98
CA VAL A 89 -13.54 11.42 11.85
C VAL A 89 -12.60 11.69 10.68
N ILE A 90 -11.38 12.15 10.95
CA ILE A 90 -10.36 12.37 9.92
C ILE A 90 -9.95 11.04 9.28
N LEU A 91 -9.71 9.99 10.07
CA LEU A 91 -9.35 8.68 9.54
C LEU A 91 -10.44 8.08 8.66
N GLN A 92 -11.72 8.25 9.02
CA GLN A 92 -12.86 7.84 8.19
C GLN A 92 -12.94 8.64 6.89
N GLN A 93 -12.62 9.94 6.93
CA GLN A 93 -12.54 10.76 5.72
C GLN A 93 -11.41 10.29 4.79
N ILE A 94 -10.22 10.02 5.34
CA ILE A 94 -9.09 9.46 4.58
C ILE A 94 -9.51 8.10 3.99
N LEU A 95 -10.15 7.23 4.77
CA LEU A 95 -10.64 5.94 4.31
C LEU A 95 -11.56 6.07 3.09
N ALA A 96 -12.54 6.99 3.16
CA ALA A 96 -13.47 7.25 2.06
C ALA A 96 -12.75 7.78 0.81
N ASN A 97 -11.85 8.75 0.98
CA ASN A 97 -11.07 9.34 -0.12
C ASN A 97 -10.17 8.31 -0.79
N VAL A 98 -9.42 7.54 0.01
CA VAL A 98 -8.52 6.49 -0.47
C VAL A 98 -9.30 5.42 -1.23
N ASN A 99 -10.43 4.96 -0.68
CA ASN A 99 -11.28 3.97 -1.34
C ASN A 99 -11.83 4.49 -2.67
N ASN A 100 -12.32 5.73 -2.71
CA ASN A 100 -12.82 6.34 -3.94
C ASN A 100 -11.71 6.48 -5.00
N ALA A 101 -10.52 6.93 -4.59
CA ALA A 101 -9.38 7.10 -5.49
C ALA A 101 -8.84 5.75 -6.02
N VAL A 102 -8.79 4.72 -5.16
CA VAL A 102 -8.39 3.36 -5.56
C VAL A 102 -9.40 2.76 -6.53
N ASN A 103 -10.70 2.83 -6.23
CA ASN A 103 -11.76 2.35 -7.13
C ASN A 103 -11.70 3.05 -8.49
N THR A 104 -11.51 4.37 -8.49
CA THR A 104 -11.41 5.17 -9.71
C THR A 104 -10.20 4.79 -10.56
N ARG A 105 -9.02 4.63 -9.95
CA ARG A 105 -7.78 4.31 -10.69
C ARG A 105 -7.70 2.86 -11.12
N MET A 106 -8.19 1.93 -10.30
CA MET A 106 -8.10 0.50 -10.58
C MET A 106 -9.28 -0.02 -11.41
N ARG A 107 -10.40 0.71 -11.47
CA ARG A 107 -11.69 0.21 -12.01
C ARG A 107 -12.08 -1.13 -11.38
N THR A 108 -11.75 -1.30 -10.10
CA THR A 108 -12.10 -2.50 -9.32
C THR A 108 -12.88 -2.07 -8.09
N ASP A 109 -13.69 -2.98 -7.53
CA ASP A 109 -14.42 -2.76 -6.28
C ASP A 109 -13.51 -3.04 -5.06
N TYR A 110 -12.32 -2.47 -5.04
CA TYR A 110 -11.41 -2.65 -3.92
C TYR A 110 -11.49 -1.49 -2.94
N SER A 111 -11.96 -1.81 -1.74
CA SER A 111 -11.98 -0.88 -0.61
C SER A 111 -11.24 -1.48 0.60
N PHE A 112 -10.52 -0.63 1.33
CA PHE A 112 -10.15 -0.89 2.71
C PHE A 112 -11.41 -1.07 3.56
N THR A 113 -11.36 -2.03 4.48
CA THR A 113 -12.52 -2.43 5.26
C THR A 113 -12.75 -1.49 6.45
N ASN A 114 -11.67 -0.95 7.02
CA ASN A 114 -11.70 -0.11 8.20
C ASN A 114 -10.46 0.79 8.29
N THR A 115 -10.50 1.75 9.23
CA THR A 115 -9.43 2.71 9.50
C THR A 115 -8.18 2.06 10.09
N ILE A 116 -8.32 0.90 10.75
CA ILE A 116 -7.20 0.12 11.30
C ILE A 116 -6.35 -0.47 10.17
N GLU A 117 -6.97 -1.12 9.19
CA GLU A 117 -6.33 -1.70 8.01
C GLU A 117 -5.59 -0.61 7.21
N LEU A 118 -6.20 0.57 7.11
CA LEU A 118 -5.61 1.74 6.49
C LEU A 118 -4.34 2.21 7.24
N GLY A 119 -4.40 2.33 8.57
CA GLY A 119 -3.26 2.70 9.39
C GLY A 119 -2.12 1.68 9.36
N LEU A 120 -2.45 0.39 9.39
CA LEU A 120 -1.46 -0.69 9.23
C LEU A 120 -0.78 -0.62 7.86
N THR A 121 -1.54 -0.34 6.80
CA THR A 121 -1.00 -0.20 5.44
C THR A 121 -0.08 1.02 5.32
N TYR A 122 -0.44 2.15 5.95
CA TYR A 122 0.43 3.32 6.03
C TYR A 122 1.76 2.98 6.73
N ASN A 123 1.68 2.34 7.91
CA ASN A 123 2.87 1.95 8.67
C ASN A 123 3.75 0.95 7.92
N GLU A 124 3.16 -0.01 7.20
CA GLU A 124 3.89 -0.94 6.35
C GLU A 124 4.61 -0.20 5.22
N CYS A 125 3.95 0.76 4.58
CA CYS A 125 4.57 1.59 3.54
C CYS A 125 5.76 2.38 4.07
N MET A 126 5.62 2.96 5.26
CA MET A 126 6.69 3.73 5.91
C MET A 126 7.86 2.84 6.33
N THR A 127 7.57 1.72 7.00
CA THR A 127 8.59 0.76 7.45
C THR A 127 9.36 0.17 6.27
N ASN A 128 8.67 -0.19 5.19
CA ASN A 128 9.32 -0.70 3.98
C ASN A 128 10.20 0.35 3.31
N PHE A 129 9.81 1.63 3.37
CA PHE A 129 10.64 2.72 2.89
C PHE A 129 11.88 2.89 3.76
N LEU A 130 11.73 3.02 5.09
CA LEU A 130 12.84 3.16 6.03
C LEU A 130 13.83 1.99 5.93
N ASN A 131 13.34 0.76 5.84
CA ASN A 131 14.20 -0.42 5.69
C ASN A 131 14.98 -0.43 4.37
N LYS A 132 14.44 0.17 3.31
CA LYS A 132 15.15 0.32 2.03
C LYS A 132 16.16 1.46 2.13
N PHE A 133 15.73 2.60 2.68
CA PHE A 133 16.52 3.79 2.91
C PHE A 133 17.75 3.49 3.77
N ASP A 134 17.58 2.90 4.96
CA ASP A 134 18.71 2.51 5.84
C ASP A 134 19.71 1.55 5.17
N LYS A 135 19.25 0.73 4.22
CA LYS A 135 20.12 -0.20 3.48
C LYS A 135 20.83 0.49 2.30
N SER A 136 20.20 1.48 1.67
CA SER A 136 20.78 2.25 0.55
C SER A 136 21.67 3.40 1.00
N ASP A 137 21.35 4.04 2.12
CA ASP A 137 21.90 5.33 2.54
C ASP A 137 23.12 5.23 3.48
N LYS A 138 23.88 4.14 3.40
CA LYS A 138 25.29 4.19 3.81
C LYS A 138 26.08 5.06 2.82
N GLY A 139 25.86 6.37 2.82
CA GLY A 139 26.71 7.37 2.17
C GLY A 139 26.15 8.13 0.95
N LEU A 140 24.83 8.16 0.73
CA LEU A 140 24.24 8.98 -0.34
C LEU A 140 24.06 10.45 0.10
N SER A 141 24.28 11.38 -0.82
CA SER A 141 24.11 12.81 -0.59
C SER A 141 22.66 13.24 -0.84
N ASP A 142 22.19 14.31 -0.19
CA ASP A 142 20.83 14.88 -0.36
C ASP A 142 20.44 15.16 -1.84
N LYS A 143 21.42 15.27 -2.73
CA LYS A 143 21.23 15.52 -4.18
C LYS A 143 20.80 14.28 -4.96
N GLU A 144 20.95 13.09 -4.39
CA GLU A 144 20.62 11.80 -5.02
C GLU A 144 19.21 11.32 -4.65
N ILE A 145 18.62 11.88 -3.59
CA ILE A 145 17.24 11.62 -3.18
C ILE A 145 16.29 12.36 -4.13
N LYS A 146 15.75 11.65 -5.12
CA LYS A 146 14.84 12.21 -6.14
C LYS A 146 13.49 11.52 -6.17
N GLY A 147 12.46 12.27 -6.55
CA GLY A 147 11.13 11.73 -6.81
C GLY A 147 10.40 11.27 -5.56
N TRP A 148 9.93 10.02 -5.57
CA TRP A 148 9.03 9.49 -4.55
C TRP A 148 9.71 9.30 -3.17
N ASP A 149 11.02 9.07 -3.13
CA ASP A 149 11.76 8.93 -1.86
C ASP A 149 11.78 10.25 -1.07
N ARG A 150 11.82 11.40 -1.76
CA ARG A 150 11.69 12.71 -1.12
C ARG A 150 10.31 12.91 -0.50
N ILE A 151 9.25 12.47 -1.17
CA ILE A 151 7.87 12.57 -0.65
C ILE A 151 7.72 11.71 0.61
N MET A 152 8.32 10.51 0.61
CA MET A 152 8.29 9.62 1.78
C MET A 152 9.08 10.19 2.96
N LEU A 153 10.24 10.81 2.73
CA LEU A 153 10.98 11.51 3.79
C LEU A 153 10.18 12.68 4.35
N MET A 154 9.55 13.48 3.48
CA MET A 154 8.66 14.56 3.93
C MET A 154 7.50 14.03 4.77
N ALA A 155 6.86 12.94 4.35
CA ALA A 155 5.81 12.29 5.11
C ALA A 155 6.30 11.84 6.49
N LYS A 156 7.49 11.23 6.56
CA LYS A 156 8.11 10.80 7.81
C LYS A 156 8.43 11.97 8.73
N ASN A 157 9.02 13.04 8.21
CA ASN A 157 9.36 14.22 8.99
C ASN A 157 8.09 14.89 9.55
N MET A 158 7.03 15.01 8.74
CA MET A 158 5.75 15.55 9.21
C MET A 158 5.11 14.67 10.30
N GLU A 159 5.21 13.35 10.18
CA GLU A 159 4.75 12.42 11.20
C GLU A 159 5.53 12.58 12.51
N ASP A 160 6.85 12.72 12.45
CA ASP A 160 7.70 12.94 13.63
C ASP A 160 7.38 14.27 14.31
N GLU A 161 7.24 15.35 13.54
CA GLU A 161 6.81 16.65 14.05
C GLU A 161 5.43 16.59 14.72
N ASP A 162 4.49 15.84 14.12
CA ASP A 162 3.14 15.67 14.66
C ASP A 162 3.13 14.88 15.96
N LEU A 163 3.94 13.82 16.03
CA LEU A 163 4.10 13.02 17.24
C LEU A 163 4.79 13.82 18.35
N GLU A 164 5.82 14.60 18.03
CA GLU A 164 6.49 15.48 18.98
C GLU A 164 5.51 16.54 19.53
N TYR A 165 4.76 17.20 18.64
CA TYR A 165 3.71 18.14 19.04
C TYR A 165 2.67 17.47 19.95
N ALA A 166 2.28 16.23 19.64
CA ALA A 166 1.32 15.50 20.45
C ALA A 166 1.87 15.14 21.82
N ILE A 167 3.12 14.67 21.90
CA ILE A 167 3.78 14.33 23.16
C ILE A 167 3.92 15.58 24.04
N ASN A 168 4.42 16.68 23.47
CA ASN A 168 4.66 17.93 24.19
C ASN A 168 3.39 18.60 24.72
N ASN A 169 2.24 18.39 24.07
CA ASN A 169 0.94 18.92 24.53
C ASN A 169 0.14 17.97 25.41
N THR A 170 0.45 16.67 25.38
CA THR A 170 -0.27 15.66 26.17
C THR A 170 0.41 15.42 27.51
N TYR A 171 1.73 15.53 27.57
CA TYR A 171 2.54 15.24 28.76
C TYR A 171 3.30 16.48 29.23
N SER A 172 3.50 16.60 30.54
CA SER A 172 4.36 17.66 31.08
C SER A 172 5.81 17.42 30.67
N HIS A 173 6.56 18.52 30.48
CA HIS A 173 7.98 18.48 30.10
C HIS A 173 8.81 17.58 31.03
N GLU A 174 8.49 17.59 32.33
CA GLU A 174 9.15 16.79 33.37
C GLU A 174 8.94 15.28 33.18
N LEU A 175 7.78 14.85 32.68
CA LEU A 175 7.50 13.44 32.38
C LEU A 175 8.16 13.00 31.07
N VAL A 176 8.21 13.88 30.07
CA VAL A 176 8.89 13.61 28.79
C VAL A 176 10.39 13.46 29.01
N GLU A 177 11.01 14.36 29.78
CA GLU A 177 12.46 14.33 30.08
C GLU A 177 12.85 13.09 30.91
N LYS A 178 12.00 12.68 31.85
CA LYS A 178 12.27 11.53 32.73
C LYS A 178 12.10 10.17 32.04
N TYR A 179 11.14 10.03 31.13
CA TYR A 179 10.75 8.74 30.56
C TYR A 179 11.03 8.58 29.06
N ALA A 180 11.29 9.67 28.32
CA ALA A 180 11.63 9.65 26.90
C ALA A 180 12.94 10.38 26.55
N PRO A 181 14.05 10.19 27.29
CA PRO A 181 15.31 10.94 27.04
C PRO A 181 15.88 10.71 25.63
N LYS A 182 15.61 9.55 25.02
CA LYS A 182 16.06 9.19 23.66
C LYS A 182 15.25 9.83 22.53
N CYS A 183 14.05 10.36 22.78
CA CYS A 183 13.30 11.10 21.75
C CYS A 183 14.02 12.41 21.40
N LEU A 184 14.54 13.12 22.39
CA LEU A 184 15.27 14.38 22.19
C LEU A 184 16.62 14.18 21.46
N ASP A 185 17.36 13.11 21.76
CA ASP A 185 18.66 12.84 21.11
C ASP A 185 18.54 12.47 19.63
N ASN A 186 17.51 11.72 19.24
CA ASN A 186 17.28 11.34 17.83
C ASN A 186 16.64 12.48 17.00
N LEU A 187 15.91 13.41 17.64
CA LEU A 187 15.38 14.62 17.01
C LEU A 187 16.48 15.65 16.71
N SER A 188 17.52 15.75 17.55
CA SER A 188 18.69 16.61 17.27
C SER A 188 19.54 16.15 16.08
N LYS A 189 19.31 14.92 15.61
CA LYS A 189 20.03 14.26 14.51
C LYS A 189 19.15 14.07 13.27
N SER A 190 18.12 14.90 13.10
CA SER A 190 17.44 15.01 11.80
C SER A 190 18.49 15.26 10.71
N PRO A 191 18.60 14.41 9.65
CA PRO A 191 19.60 14.59 8.60
C PRO A 191 19.37 15.83 7.73
N LEU A 192 18.28 16.56 7.92
CA LEU A 192 17.96 17.75 7.13
C LEU A 192 17.49 18.85 8.09
N ASP A 193 18.43 19.73 8.42
CA ASP A 193 18.19 21.05 9.00
C ASP A 193 18.36 22.08 7.87
N PRO A 194 17.40 22.25 6.95
CA PRO A 194 17.59 23.10 5.78
C PRO A 194 17.21 24.53 6.14
N LEU A 195 17.96 25.22 7.01
CA LEU A 195 17.93 26.68 7.17
C LEU A 195 18.95 27.20 8.20
N LYS A 196 20.22 26.78 8.10
CA LYS A 196 21.35 27.54 8.68
C LYS A 196 22.55 27.49 7.75
N THR A 197 22.61 28.39 6.78
CA THR A 197 23.87 28.94 6.26
C THR A 197 23.57 30.25 5.53
N SER A 198 24.11 31.33 6.13
CA SER A 198 24.44 32.67 5.60
C SER A 198 23.44 33.41 4.71
#